data_AF-A0A6X8JSI9-F1
#
_entry.id   AF-A0A6X8JSI9-F1
#
_cell.length_a   1.000
_cell.length_b   1.000
_cell.length_c   1.000
_cell.angle_alpha   90.00
_cell.angle_beta   90.00
_cell.angle_gamma   90.00
#
_symmetry.space_group_name_H-M   'P 1'
#
loop_
_entity.id
_entity.type
_entity.pdbx_description
1 polymer ?
#
loop_
_entity_poly.entity_id
_entity_poly.type
_entity_poly.pdbx_seq_one_letter_code
_entity_poly.pdbx_strand_id
1 'polypeptide(L)'
;MKNSRISRVILLALAAAWSQCSPAAVNVDRTRIIMDAPQKTVAITLNNDDKTTPFLAQSWVTDADGVRTDALMALPPLQRIDAGQKSQVRITQVRGLTDKLPQ
;
A
#
# COMPACT_ATOMS: atom_id res chain seq x y z
N MET A 1 -44.66 -21.20 11.15
CA MET A 1 -43.22 -21.58 11.27
C MET A 1 -42.40 -21.38 9.98
N LYS A 2 -42.98 -21.44 8.77
CA LYS A 2 -42.25 -21.29 7.49
C LYS A 2 -41.71 -19.87 7.24
N ASN A 3 -42.43 -18.84 7.70
CA ASN A 3 -42.08 -17.44 7.48
C ASN A 3 -40.86 -16.98 8.31
N SER A 4 -40.59 -17.58 9.48
CA SER A 4 -39.41 -17.21 10.28
C SER A 4 -38.09 -17.76 9.70
N ARG A 5 -38.14 -18.88 8.96
CA ARG A 5 -36.98 -19.42 8.24
C ARG A 5 -36.61 -18.52 7.07
N ILE A 6 -37.60 -18.06 6.29
CA ILE A 6 -37.38 -17.13 5.17
C ILE A 6 -36.87 -15.78 5.68
N SER A 7 -37.46 -15.26 6.76
CA SER A 7 -36.99 -14.02 7.40
C SER A 7 -35.53 -14.12 7.87
N ARG A 8 -35.14 -15.25 8.47
CA ARG A 8 -33.73 -15.48 8.88
C ARG A 8 -32.78 -15.55 7.69
N VAL A 9 -33.18 -16.18 6.58
CA VAL A 9 -32.38 -16.25 5.36
C VAL A 9 -32.20 -14.86 4.74
N ILE A 10 -33.26 -14.05 4.68
CA ILE A 10 -33.18 -12.66 4.20
C ILE A 10 -32.26 -11.83 5.09
N LEU A 11 -32.36 -11.97 6.42
CA LEU A 11 -31.51 -11.25 7.35
C LEU A 11 -30.03 -11.62 7.17
N LEU A 12 -29.73 -12.90 6.96
CA LEU A 12 -28.37 -13.39 6.72
C LEU A 12 -27.80 -12.86 5.39
N ALA A 13 -28.61 -12.81 4.35
CA ALA A 13 -28.22 -12.30 3.04
C ALA A 13 -27.90 -10.79 3.08
N LEU A 14 -28.69 -9.99 3.80
CA LEU A 14 -28.41 -8.57 4.01
C LEU A 14 -27.10 -8.34 4.77
N ALA A 15 -26.84 -9.13 5.83
CA ALA A 15 -25.60 -9.02 6.60
C ALA A 15 -24.34 -9.35 5.75
N ALA A 16 -24.43 -10.38 4.89
CA ALA A 16 -23.35 -10.72 3.97
C ALA A 16 -23.07 -9.63 2.92
N ALA A 17 -24.12 -8.98 2.41
CA ALA A 17 -23.99 -7.88 1.44
C ALA A 17 -23.32 -6.63 2.04
N TRP A 18 -23.52 -6.34 3.32
CA TRP A 18 -22.88 -5.21 4.00
C TRP A 18 -21.37 -5.36 4.26
N SER A 19 -20.83 -6.58 4.17
CA SER A 19 -19.44 -6.86 4.54
C SER A 19 -18.40 -6.44 3.47
N GLN A 20 -18.84 -5.88 2.34
CA GLN A 20 -18.00 -5.65 1.15
C GLN A 20 -17.36 -4.24 1.08
N CYS A 21 -17.65 -3.33 2.01
CA CYS A 21 -17.11 -1.97 1.95
C CYS A 21 -15.85 -1.83 2.80
N SER A 22 -14.68 -2.07 2.20
CA SER A 22 -13.39 -1.69 2.77
C SER A 22 -12.86 -0.46 2.02
N PRO A 23 -12.99 0.76 2.57
CA PRO A 23 -12.46 1.95 1.93
C PRO A 23 -10.93 1.92 1.94
N ALA A 24 -10.30 1.90 0.76
CA ALA A 24 -8.89 2.19 0.61
C ALA A 24 -8.70 3.71 0.55
N ALA A 25 -8.17 4.29 1.61
CA ALA A 25 -7.99 5.74 1.71
C ALA A 25 -6.65 6.23 1.14
N VAL A 26 -5.60 5.40 1.20
CA VAL A 26 -4.25 5.77 0.74
C VAL A 26 -3.98 5.14 -0.62
N ASN A 27 -3.79 5.98 -1.63
CA ASN A 27 -3.48 5.60 -3.01
C ASN A 27 -2.02 5.90 -3.35
N VAL A 28 -1.46 5.13 -4.28
CA VAL A 28 -0.12 5.31 -4.83
C VAL A 28 -0.25 5.85 -6.26
N ASP A 29 0.63 6.75 -6.68
CA ASP A 29 0.57 7.37 -8.02
C ASP A 29 0.79 6.39 -9.20
N ARG A 30 1.29 5.17 -8.93
CA ARG A 30 1.56 4.13 -9.93
C ARG A 30 1.62 2.73 -9.32
N THR A 31 1.48 1.71 -10.17
CA THR A 31 1.47 0.29 -9.77
C THR A 31 2.82 -0.39 -9.90
N ARG A 32 3.80 0.23 -10.57
CA ARG A 32 5.15 -0.30 -10.77
C ARG A 32 6.18 0.83 -10.92
N ILE A 33 7.41 0.54 -10.51
CA ILE A 33 8.59 1.37 -10.76
C ILE A 33 9.59 0.53 -11.55
N ILE A 34 10.14 1.11 -12.60
CA ILE A 34 11.36 0.62 -13.24
C ILE A 34 12.45 1.60 -12.83
N MET A 35 13.47 1.12 -12.12
CA MET A 35 14.60 1.92 -11.69
C MET A 35 15.81 1.53 -12.53
N ASP A 36 16.24 2.44 -13.39
CA ASP A 36 17.38 2.17 -14.28
C ASP A 36 18.68 2.09 -13.46
N ALA A 37 19.67 1.34 -13.96
CA ALA A 37 20.96 1.16 -13.29
C ALA A 37 21.67 2.48 -12.84
N PRO A 38 21.68 3.58 -13.61
CA PRO A 38 22.29 4.84 -13.15
C PRO A 38 21.43 5.60 -12.13
N GLN A 39 20.14 5.26 -11.98
CA GLN A 39 19.25 5.95 -11.06
C GLN A 39 19.46 5.46 -9.62
N LYS A 40 20.02 6.32 -8.78
CA LYS A 40 20.23 6.01 -7.34
C LYS A 40 18.96 6.13 -6.50
N THR A 41 17.90 6.71 -7.06
CA THR A 41 16.74 7.15 -6.29
C THR A 41 15.52 7.33 -7.18
N VAL A 42 14.35 6.91 -6.69
CA VAL A 42 13.03 7.15 -7.29
C VAL A 42 12.03 7.58 -6.22
N ALA A 43 11.19 8.59 -6.49
CA ALA A 43 10.18 9.09 -5.57
C ALA A 43 8.77 8.62 -5.94
N ILE A 44 8.04 8.07 -4.96
CA ILE A 44 6.66 7.58 -5.04
C ILE A 44 5.75 8.57 -4.33
N THR A 45 4.65 8.98 -4.96
CA THR A 45 3.64 9.80 -4.29
C THR A 45 2.56 8.93 -3.67
N LEU A 46 2.32 9.14 -2.38
CA LEU A 46 1.17 8.63 -1.64
C LEU A 46 0.13 9.73 -1.51
N ASN A 47 -1.14 9.40 -1.71
CA ASN A 47 -2.25 10.32 -1.62
C ASN A 47 -3.29 9.78 -0.65
N ASN A 48 -3.66 10.55 0.36
CA ASN A 48 -4.77 10.22 1.23
C ASN A 48 -6.06 10.86 0.68
N ASP A 49 -6.91 10.06 0.06
CA ASP A 49 -8.19 10.50 -0.51
C ASP A 49 -9.30 10.65 0.55
N ASP A 50 -9.07 10.19 1.79
CA ASP A 50 -9.96 10.49 2.91
C ASP A 50 -9.83 11.98 3.28
N LYS A 51 -10.96 12.69 3.25
CA LYS A 51 -11.05 14.14 3.51
C LYS A 51 -11.13 14.49 4.98
N THR A 52 -11.16 13.50 5.87
CA THR A 52 -11.40 13.67 7.31
C THR A 52 -10.40 12.95 8.19
N THR A 53 -9.88 11.79 7.77
CA THR A 53 -9.05 10.93 8.61
C THR A 53 -7.58 11.01 8.20
N PRO A 54 -6.64 11.31 9.12
CA PRO A 54 -5.21 11.16 8.86
C PRO A 54 -4.77 9.69 8.94
N PHE A 55 -3.76 9.31 8.17
CA PHE A 55 -3.21 7.94 8.16
C PHE A 55 -1.70 7.93 8.44
N LEU A 56 -1.21 6.82 8.98
CA LEU A 56 0.22 6.51 9.08
C LEU A 56 0.61 5.58 7.91
N ALA A 57 1.54 6.03 7.09
CA ALA A 57 2.13 5.24 6.02
C ALA A 57 3.49 4.70 6.48
N GLN A 58 3.61 3.37 6.53
CA GLN A 58 4.85 2.67 6.78
C GLN A 58 5.38 2.10 5.45
N SER A 59 6.70 2.20 5.23
CA SER A 59 7.33 1.73 3.99
C SER A 59 8.59 0.92 4.26
N TRP A 60 8.74 -0.17 3.50
CA TRP A 60 9.94 -1.01 3.42
C TRP A 60 9.99 -1.66 2.04
N VAL A 61 11.14 -2.22 1.66
CA VAL A 61 11.32 -2.96 0.41
C VAL A 61 11.61 -4.41 0.75
N THR A 62 11.01 -5.34 0.00
CA THR A 62 11.29 -6.77 0.08
C THR A 62 11.97 -7.24 -1.20
N ASP A 63 12.67 -8.37 -1.13
CA ASP A 63 13.05 -9.14 -2.30
C ASP A 63 11.86 -9.95 -2.85
N ALA A 64 12.13 -10.81 -3.84
CA ALA A 64 11.13 -11.65 -4.50
C ALA A 64 10.53 -12.73 -3.59
N ASP A 65 11.23 -13.12 -2.52
CA ASP A 65 10.77 -14.10 -1.53
C ASP A 65 9.98 -13.45 -0.39
N GLY A 66 9.80 -12.12 -0.44
CA GLY A 66 9.09 -11.34 0.57
C GLY A 66 9.93 -11.00 1.81
N VAL A 67 11.25 -11.25 1.77
CA VAL A 67 12.16 -10.93 2.85
C VAL A 67 12.62 -9.48 2.70
N ARG A 68 12.69 -8.73 3.81
CA ARG A 68 13.16 -7.34 3.79
C ARG A 68 14.61 -7.29 3.26
N THR A 69 14.83 -6.45 2.26
CA THR A 69 16.15 -6.27 1.65
C THR A 69 16.86 -5.02 2.17
N ASP A 70 18.18 -5.09 2.25
CA ASP A 70 19.05 -3.96 2.59
C ASP A 70 19.67 -3.29 1.35
N ALA A 71 19.37 -3.78 0.14
CA ALA A 71 19.88 -3.19 -1.10
C ALA A 71 19.19 -1.87 -1.45
N LEU A 72 17.89 -1.78 -1.12
CA LEU A 72 17.03 -0.63 -1.34
C LEU A 72 16.37 -0.20 -0.03
N MET A 73 16.28 1.11 0.18
CA MET A 73 15.64 1.68 1.37
C MET A 73 14.52 2.63 0.97
N ALA A 74 13.36 2.48 1.61
CA ALA A 74 12.23 3.38 1.49
C ALA A 74 12.27 4.45 2.60
N LEU A 75 12.26 5.72 2.21
CA LEU A 75 12.42 6.87 3.12
C LEU A 75 11.31 7.93 2.90
N PRO A 76 10.66 8.45 3.95
CA PRO A 76 10.76 8.01 5.34
C PRO A 76 10.09 6.62 5.55
N PRO A 77 10.60 5.78 6.47
CA PRO A 77 10.03 4.46 6.72
C PRO A 77 8.69 4.52 7.44
N LEU A 78 8.37 5.63 8.09
CA LEU A 78 7.08 5.89 8.74
C LEU A 78 6.77 7.38 8.64
N GLN A 79 5.55 7.72 8.21
CA GLN A 79 5.11 9.11 8.12
C GLN A 79 3.60 9.22 8.30
N ARG A 80 3.14 10.36 8.82
CA ARG A 80 1.73 10.73 8.85
C ARG A 80 1.37 11.45 7.56
N ILE A 81 0.21 11.11 6.99
CA ILE A 81 -0.41 11.79 5.85
C ILE A 81 -1.76 12.30 6.33
N ASP A 82 -1.90 13.63 6.38
CA ASP A 82 -3.15 14.25 6.80
C ASP A 82 -4.26 14.06 5.77
N ALA A 83 -5.48 14.37 6.17
CA ALA A 83 -6.67 14.25 5.34
C ALA A 83 -6.55 15.06 4.04
N GLY A 84 -6.83 14.42 2.90
CA GLY A 84 -6.73 15.03 1.57
C GLY A 84 -5.32 15.40 1.12
N GLN A 85 -4.27 15.02 1.87
CA GLN A 85 -2.89 15.41 1.58
C GLN A 85 -2.14 14.35 0.79
N LYS A 86 -1.08 14.83 0.13
CA LYS A 86 -0.09 13.99 -0.56
C LYS A 86 1.21 13.98 0.23
N SER A 87 1.89 12.84 0.22
CA SER A 87 3.26 12.72 0.71
C SER A 87 4.12 11.91 -0.25
N GLN A 88 5.43 11.90 -0.03
CA GLN A 88 6.37 11.14 -0.85
C GLN A 88 7.11 10.08 -0.03
N VAL A 89 7.33 8.93 -0.66
CA VAL A 89 8.29 7.91 -0.23
C VAL A 89 9.37 7.78 -1.29
N ARG A 90 10.62 7.89 -0.90
CA ARG A 90 11.78 7.78 -1.76
C ARG A 90 12.41 6.41 -1.62
N ILE A 91 12.46 5.67 -2.72
CA ILE A 91 13.25 4.44 -2.82
C ILE A 91 14.67 4.84 -3.20
N THR A 92 15.62 4.54 -2.32
CA THR A 92 17.04 4.89 -2.48
C THR A 92 17.87 3.63 -2.51
N GLN A 93 18.81 3.56 -3.44
CA GLN A 93 19.79 2.49 -3.48
C GLN A 93 20.85 2.70 -2.40
N VAL A 94 21.01 1.74 -1.49
CA VAL A 94 21.95 1.82 -0.36
C VAL A 94 23.25 1.08 -0.67
N ARG A 95 23.19 0.02 -1.49
CA ARG A 95 24.35 -0.75 -1.97
C ARG A 95 24.28 -0.94 -3.49
N GLY A 96 25.42 -1.15 -4.15
CA GLY A 96 25.45 -1.50 -5.57
C GLY A 96 24.57 -2.73 -5.84
N LEU A 97 23.43 -2.57 -6.52
CA LEU A 97 22.59 -3.69 -6.97
C LEU A 97 23.35 -4.56 -7.99
N THR A 98 24.40 -4.01 -8.59
CA THR A 98 25.28 -4.64 -9.58
C THR A 98 26.04 -5.85 -9.07
N ASP A 99 26.24 -6.01 -7.75
CA ASP A 99 26.99 -7.13 -7.20
C ASP A 99 26.17 -8.44 -7.17
N LYS A 100 24.84 -8.37 -7.38
CA LYS A 100 23.92 -9.53 -7.30
C LYS A 100 23.10 -9.78 -8.56
N LEU A 101 23.25 -8.98 -9.61
CA LEU A 101 22.53 -9.20 -10.86
C LEU A 101 23.32 -10.18 -11.74
N PRO A 102 22.67 -11.18 -12.37
CA PRO A 102 23.29 -11.95 -13.44
C PRO A 102 23.75 -10.99 -14.53
N GLN A 103 25.03 -11.06 -14.90
CA GLN A 103 25.57 -10.39 -16.08
C GLN A 103 25.18 -11.17 -17.33
#